data_AF-R4GCB5-F1
#
_entry.id   AF-R4GCB5-F1
#
_cell.length_a   1.000
_cell.length_b   1.000
_cell.length_c   1.000
_cell.angle_alpha   90.00
_cell.angle_beta   90.00
_cell.angle_gamma   90.00
#
_symmetry.space_group_name_H-M   'P 1'
#
loop_
_entity.id
_entity.type
_entity.pdbx_description
1 polymer ?
#
loop_
_entity_poly.entity_id
_entity_poly.type
_entity_poly.pdbx_seq_one_letter_code
_entity_poly.pdbx_strand_id
1 'polypeptide(L)'
;VRISGCLVRHARSVTVCQNCYRPFREVTEQLENISRAAGNTTESNPCAKSLLMSDRLQIVLIMSNFFNATWKKANCANCLKNNSEGLSNSTVTFLALFNESMACFEHNLQRQEDSRLLGNISDVCKNCNVTYKKLNDMYNSMQKSGKEDESEEEFHLCIDVEDAMNITRRLWSTSFNCSVHYSDTVPMIAVSSFILFLPVVFYLSSFLHSKQKKRILMPCKFVFSFLFPFIKTLVICSGSFA
;
A
#
# COMPACT_ATOMS: atom_id res chain seq x y z
N VAL A 1 -35.06 -11.12 4.91
CA VAL A 1 -35.05 -9.64 4.82
C VAL A 1 -34.01 -8.97 5.73
N ARG A 2 -33.64 -9.56 6.89
CA ARG A 2 -32.71 -8.91 7.83
C ARG A 2 -31.30 -8.68 7.27
N ILE A 3 -30.68 -9.69 6.65
CA ILE A 3 -29.32 -9.55 6.10
C ILE A 3 -29.27 -8.62 4.88
N SER A 4 -30.16 -8.79 3.90
CA SER A 4 -30.17 -7.95 2.70
C SER A 4 -30.41 -6.47 3.02
N GLY A 5 -31.33 -6.17 3.94
CA GLY A 5 -31.55 -4.81 4.43
C GLY A 5 -30.34 -4.23 5.15
N CYS A 6 -29.61 -5.05 5.92
CA CYS A 6 -28.36 -4.63 6.57
C CYS A 6 -27.28 -4.27 5.53
N LEU A 7 -27.04 -5.15 4.56
CA LEU A 7 -26.03 -4.92 3.50
C LEU A 7 -26.28 -3.60 2.76
N VAL A 8 -27.54 -3.31 2.40
CA VAL A 8 -27.89 -2.09 1.67
C VAL A 8 -27.69 -0.83 2.52
N ARG A 9 -28.07 -0.85 3.81
CA ARG A 9 -27.91 0.31 4.70
C ARG A 9 -26.45 0.64 5.00
N HIS A 10 -25.58 -0.38 5.02
CA HIS A 10 -24.17 -0.24 5.37
C HIS A 10 -23.24 -0.26 4.15
N ALA A 11 -23.78 -0.04 2.95
CA ALA A 11 -23.01 -0.03 1.72
C ALA A 11 -22.22 1.28 1.48
N ARG A 12 -22.56 2.39 2.18
CA ARG A 12 -21.86 3.68 2.02
C ARG A 12 -22.03 4.60 3.24
N SER A 13 -20.97 4.96 3.97
CA SER A 13 -19.62 4.36 3.96
C SER A 13 -19.69 2.87 4.29
N VAL A 14 -18.73 2.09 3.78
CA VAL A 14 -18.80 0.63 3.90
C VAL A 14 -18.54 0.23 5.35
N THR A 15 -19.56 -0.34 5.98
CA THR A 15 -19.55 -0.76 7.39
C THR A 15 -20.27 -2.10 7.57
N VAL A 16 -20.14 -2.96 6.57
CA VAL A 16 -20.91 -4.19 6.43
C VAL A 16 -20.43 -5.23 7.43
N CYS A 17 -19.12 -5.42 7.58
CA CYS A 17 -18.59 -6.48 8.44
C CYS A 17 -18.95 -6.23 9.91
N GLN A 18 -18.83 -4.99 10.39
CA GLN A 18 -19.11 -4.64 11.78
C GLN A 18 -20.60 -4.64 12.13
N ASN A 19 -21.48 -4.33 11.18
CA ASN A 19 -22.92 -4.19 11.46
C ASN A 19 -23.73 -5.42 11.05
N CYS A 20 -23.28 -6.19 10.05
CA CYS A 20 -24.06 -7.28 9.45
C CYS A 20 -23.56 -8.68 9.81
N TYR A 21 -22.56 -8.82 10.69
CA TYR A 21 -22.06 -10.14 11.11
C TYR A 21 -23.10 -11.01 11.80
N ARG A 22 -23.95 -10.45 12.68
CA ARG A 22 -24.99 -11.25 13.38
C ARG A 22 -26.05 -11.77 12.41
N PRO A 23 -26.70 -10.92 11.59
CA PRO A 23 -27.66 -11.41 10.60
C PRO A 23 -27.04 -12.39 9.59
N PHE A 24 -25.76 -12.22 9.26
CA PHE A 24 -25.05 -13.16 8.38
C PHE A 24 -24.90 -14.53 9.04
N ARG A 25 -24.42 -14.56 10.29
CA ARG A 25 -24.28 -15.79 11.07
C ARG A 25 -25.61 -16.53 11.23
N GLU A 26 -26.68 -15.82 11.57
CA GLU A 26 -28.04 -16.40 11.70
C GLU A 26 -28.48 -17.11 10.40
N VAL A 27 -28.25 -16.49 9.24
CA VAL A 27 -28.64 -17.08 7.94
C VAL A 27 -27.79 -18.32 7.62
N THR A 28 -26.49 -18.26 7.89
CA THR A 28 -25.58 -19.40 7.68
C THR A 28 -25.94 -20.58 8.57
N GLU A 29 -26.18 -20.36 9.86
CA GLU A 29 -26.60 -21.39 10.82
C GLU A 29 -27.93 -22.03 10.43
N GLN A 30 -28.92 -21.22 10.01
CA GLN A 30 -30.21 -21.73 9.55
C GLN A 30 -30.08 -22.62 8.32
N LEU A 31 -29.26 -22.21 7.34
CA LEU A 31 -29.05 -23.02 6.14
C LEU A 31 -28.31 -24.31 6.44
N GLU A 32 -27.28 -24.28 7.30
CA GLU A 32 -26.57 -25.49 7.71
C GLU A 32 -27.49 -26.48 8.42
N ASN A 33 -28.42 -26.00 9.25
CA ASN A 33 -29.41 -26.86 9.90
C ASN A 33 -30.33 -27.53 8.87
N ILE A 34 -30.76 -26.80 7.84
CA ILE A 34 -31.57 -27.34 6.74
C ILE A 34 -30.77 -28.36 5.91
N SER A 35 -29.51 -28.06 5.60
CA SER A 35 -28.67 -28.95 4.78
C SER A 35 -28.28 -30.22 5.54
N ARG A 36 -27.94 -30.14 6.83
CA ARG A 36 -27.68 -31.31 7.69
C ARG A 36 -28.89 -32.23 7.80
N ALA A 37 -30.10 -31.67 7.85
CA ALA A 37 -31.34 -32.44 7.82
C ALA A 37 -31.56 -33.20 6.49
N ALA A 38 -30.90 -32.79 5.40
CA ALA A 38 -30.96 -33.50 4.11
C ALA A 38 -30.04 -34.72 4.04
N GLY A 39 -28.89 -34.68 4.73
CA GLY A 39 -27.81 -35.68 4.59
C GLY A 39 -27.79 -36.79 5.65
N ASN A 40 -28.42 -36.60 6.81
CA ASN A 40 -28.24 -37.48 7.98
C ASN A 40 -29.30 -38.59 8.13
N THR A 41 -30.23 -38.76 7.20
CA THR A 41 -31.29 -39.77 7.28
C THR A 41 -31.37 -40.60 6.00
N THR A 42 -31.45 -41.92 6.15
CA THR A 42 -31.73 -42.90 5.09
C THR A 42 -33.00 -42.58 4.29
N GLU A 43 -33.89 -41.77 4.87
CA GLU A 43 -34.92 -40.99 4.17
C GLU A 43 -34.59 -39.50 4.34
N SER A 44 -33.98 -38.86 3.33
CA SER A 44 -33.71 -37.42 3.34
C SER A 44 -34.93 -36.64 3.83
N ASN A 45 -34.79 -35.74 4.82
CA ASN A 45 -35.93 -34.97 5.30
C ASN A 45 -36.66 -34.31 4.11
N PRO A 46 -37.96 -34.60 3.90
CA PRO A 46 -38.69 -34.17 2.71
C PRO A 46 -38.69 -32.64 2.57
N CYS A 47 -38.59 -31.90 3.68
CA CYS A 47 -38.52 -30.44 3.68
C CYS A 47 -37.23 -29.93 3.04
N ALA A 48 -36.07 -30.51 3.37
CA ALA A 48 -34.78 -30.04 2.85
C ALA A 48 -34.64 -30.34 1.36
N LYS A 49 -35.02 -31.54 0.92
CA LYS A 49 -35.05 -31.90 -0.50
C LYS A 49 -36.05 -31.06 -1.27
N SER A 50 -37.23 -30.82 -0.70
CA SER A 50 -38.24 -29.96 -1.33
C SER A 50 -37.76 -28.51 -1.47
N LEU A 51 -37.21 -27.93 -0.40
CA LEU A 51 -36.80 -26.53 -0.37
C LEU A 51 -35.53 -26.23 -1.19
N LEU A 52 -34.55 -27.16 -1.21
CA LEU A 52 -33.25 -26.94 -1.85
C LEU A 52 -33.18 -27.48 -3.27
N MET A 53 -33.96 -28.52 -3.61
CA MET A 53 -33.79 -29.27 -4.87
C MET A 53 -35.07 -29.41 -5.71
N SER A 54 -36.25 -29.05 -5.22
CA SER A 54 -37.51 -29.26 -5.97
C SER A 54 -37.71 -28.27 -7.11
N ASP A 55 -37.18 -27.06 -6.98
CA ASP A 55 -37.39 -25.98 -7.95
C ASP A 55 -36.18 -25.79 -8.86
N ARG A 56 -36.42 -25.49 -10.15
CA ARG A 56 -35.34 -25.17 -11.11
C ARG A 56 -34.49 -23.97 -10.67
N LEU A 57 -35.10 -23.01 -9.96
CA LEU A 57 -34.44 -21.77 -9.56
C LEU A 57 -33.59 -21.91 -8.29
N GLN A 58 -33.95 -22.80 -7.36
CA GLN A 58 -33.21 -23.03 -6.10
C GLN A 58 -32.83 -21.72 -5.36
N ILE A 59 -33.80 -20.83 -5.16
CA ILE A 59 -33.57 -19.45 -4.67
C ILE A 59 -32.79 -19.42 -3.34
N VAL A 60 -33.07 -20.36 -2.43
CA VAL A 60 -32.37 -20.44 -1.13
C VAL A 60 -30.88 -20.65 -1.31
N LEU A 61 -30.47 -21.55 -2.22
CA LEU A 61 -29.07 -21.81 -2.52
C LEU A 61 -28.40 -20.62 -3.23
N ILE A 62 -29.08 -20.02 -4.21
CA ILE A 62 -28.56 -18.82 -4.91
C ILE A 62 -28.31 -17.68 -3.93
N MET A 63 -29.28 -17.36 -3.07
CA MET A 63 -29.14 -16.26 -2.11
C MET A 63 -28.04 -16.56 -1.07
N SER A 64 -27.96 -17.79 -0.58
CA SER A 64 -26.88 -18.16 0.35
C SER A 64 -25.51 -18.04 -0.29
N ASN A 65 -25.35 -18.55 -1.52
CA ASN A 65 -24.09 -18.45 -2.25
C ASN A 65 -23.72 -16.99 -2.50
N PHE A 66 -24.69 -16.13 -2.83
CA PHE A 66 -24.48 -14.70 -2.94
C PHE A 66 -23.98 -14.07 -1.64
N PHE A 67 -24.62 -14.37 -0.50
CA PHE A 67 -24.18 -13.83 0.79
C PHE A 67 -22.79 -14.33 1.17
N ASN A 68 -22.52 -15.63 0.99
CA ASN A 68 -21.21 -16.22 1.30
C ASN A 68 -20.10 -15.64 0.40
N ALA A 69 -20.35 -15.53 -0.91
CA ALA A 69 -19.41 -14.92 -1.85
C ALA A 69 -19.15 -13.44 -1.51
N THR A 70 -20.19 -12.69 -1.15
CA THR A 70 -20.06 -11.30 -0.70
C THR A 70 -19.22 -11.21 0.57
N TRP A 71 -19.47 -12.08 1.55
CA TRP A 71 -18.74 -12.12 2.82
C TRP A 71 -17.25 -12.45 2.66
N LYS A 72 -16.94 -13.44 1.81
CA LYS A 72 -15.56 -13.81 1.45
C LYS A 72 -14.86 -12.69 0.69
N LYS A 73 -15.52 -12.10 -0.31
CA LYS A 73 -14.95 -10.99 -1.09
C LYS A 73 -14.69 -9.74 -0.25
N ALA A 74 -15.53 -9.48 0.74
CA ALA A 74 -15.35 -8.39 1.70
C ALA A 74 -14.26 -8.67 2.76
N ASN A 75 -13.71 -9.88 2.75
CA ASN A 75 -12.77 -10.41 3.74
C ASN A 75 -13.20 -10.16 5.19
N CYS A 76 -14.51 -10.29 5.47
CA CYS A 76 -15.06 -9.91 6.78
C CYS A 76 -14.57 -10.81 7.92
N ALA A 77 -14.03 -12.00 7.62
CA ALA A 77 -13.40 -12.86 8.62
C ALA A 77 -12.25 -12.14 9.36
N ASN A 78 -11.45 -11.35 8.64
CA ASN A 78 -10.31 -10.61 9.21
C ASN A 78 -10.72 -9.43 10.11
N CYS A 79 -11.99 -9.00 10.02
CA CYS A 79 -12.56 -8.01 10.92
C CYS A 79 -13.09 -8.62 12.23
N LEU A 80 -13.25 -9.95 12.29
CA LEU A 80 -13.93 -10.65 13.38
C LEU A 80 -12.95 -11.49 14.21
N LYS A 81 -13.40 -11.86 15.40
CA LYS A 81 -12.75 -12.91 16.20
C LYS A 81 -12.96 -14.28 15.57
N ASN A 82 -12.09 -15.24 15.88
CA ASN A 82 -12.17 -16.62 15.37
C ASN A 82 -13.54 -17.29 15.60
N ASN A 83 -14.26 -16.92 16.67
CA ASN A 83 -15.59 -17.44 16.98
C ASN A 83 -16.75 -16.64 16.34
N SER A 84 -16.44 -15.60 15.55
CA SER A 84 -17.42 -14.69 14.94
C SER A 84 -18.40 -14.06 15.94
N GLU A 85 -18.05 -13.96 17.23
CA GLU A 85 -18.91 -13.36 18.27
C GLU A 85 -18.79 -11.82 18.33
N GLY A 86 -17.85 -11.25 17.61
CA GLY A 86 -17.69 -9.81 17.48
C GLY A 86 -16.43 -9.43 16.74
N LEU A 87 -16.14 -8.13 16.75
CA LEU A 87 -14.97 -7.55 16.11
C LEU A 87 -13.67 -8.00 16.80
N SER A 88 -12.61 -8.15 16.01
CA SER A 88 -11.26 -8.40 16.52
C SER A 88 -10.73 -7.19 17.30
N ASN A 89 -9.78 -7.42 18.22
CA ASN A 89 -9.21 -6.33 19.02
C ASN A 89 -8.49 -5.29 18.16
N SER A 90 -7.84 -5.72 17.07
CA SER A 90 -7.19 -4.83 16.11
C SER A 90 -8.21 -3.97 15.38
N THR A 91 -9.32 -4.55 14.90
CA THR A 91 -10.40 -3.80 14.23
C THR A 91 -11.05 -2.79 15.18
N VAL A 92 -11.34 -3.16 16.43
CA VAL A 92 -11.90 -2.22 17.43
C VAL A 92 -10.94 -1.04 17.66
N THR A 93 -9.65 -1.33 17.81
CA THR A 93 -8.63 -0.29 18.04
C THR A 93 -8.49 0.62 16.81
N PHE A 94 -8.49 0.05 15.60
CA PHE A 94 -8.46 0.81 14.36
C PHE A 94 -9.68 1.74 14.22
N LEU A 95 -10.88 1.22 14.47
CA LEU A 95 -12.12 2.01 14.40
C LEU A 95 -12.15 3.15 15.43
N ALA A 96 -11.58 2.92 16.62
CA ALA A 96 -11.43 3.98 17.62
C ALA A 96 -10.51 5.12 17.12
N LEU A 97 -9.35 4.78 16.55
CA LEU A 97 -8.43 5.76 15.95
C LEU A 97 -9.04 6.47 14.74
N PHE A 98 -9.85 5.75 13.95
CA PHE A 98 -10.59 6.33 12.83
C PHE A 98 -11.60 7.37 13.33
N ASN A 99 -12.41 7.03 14.34
CA ASN A 99 -13.36 7.96 14.93
C ASN A 99 -12.66 9.19 15.56
N GLU A 100 -11.54 8.98 16.25
CA GLU A 100 -10.71 10.07 16.80
C GLU A 100 -10.19 10.99 15.67
N SER A 101 -9.74 10.41 14.55
CA SER A 101 -9.25 11.17 13.39
C SER A 101 -10.37 11.99 12.74
N MET A 102 -11.54 11.39 12.53
CA MET A 102 -12.69 12.08 11.96
C MET A 102 -13.17 13.22 12.86
N ALA A 103 -13.24 12.99 14.18
CA ALA A 103 -13.57 14.02 15.15
C ALA A 103 -12.55 15.16 15.15
N CYS A 104 -11.25 14.86 15.02
CA CYS A 104 -10.22 15.88 14.88
C CYS A 104 -10.42 16.72 13.61
N PHE A 105 -10.71 16.08 12.47
CA PHE A 105 -10.97 16.77 11.20
C PHE A 105 -12.20 17.68 11.33
N GLU A 106 -13.32 17.15 11.80
CA GLU A 106 -14.56 17.90 11.97
C GLU A 106 -14.38 19.12 12.89
N HIS A 107 -13.76 18.94 14.04
CA HIS A 107 -13.54 20.01 15.01
C HIS A 107 -12.63 21.15 14.49
N ASN A 108 -11.63 20.82 13.68
CA ASN A 108 -10.79 21.85 13.07
C ASN A 108 -11.44 22.50 11.84
N LEU A 109 -12.41 21.85 11.20
CA LEU A 109 -13.24 22.42 10.13
C LEU A 109 -14.34 23.34 10.66
N GLN A 110 -15.02 22.98 11.76
CA GLN A 110 -16.09 23.82 12.35
C GLN A 110 -15.59 25.17 12.83
N ARG A 111 -14.38 25.23 13.42
CA ARG A 111 -13.73 26.52 13.78
C ARG A 111 -13.45 27.44 12.59
N GLN A 112 -13.53 26.90 11.37
CA GLN A 112 -13.25 27.62 10.14
C GLN A 112 -14.50 28.36 9.62
N GLU A 113 -15.71 27.86 9.89
CA GLU A 113 -16.96 28.49 9.42
C GLU A 113 -17.23 29.85 10.09
N ASP A 114 -16.79 30.01 11.34
CA ASP A 114 -16.89 31.27 12.09
C ASP A 114 -15.84 32.31 11.67
N SER A 115 -14.78 31.92 10.94
CA SER A 115 -13.72 32.81 10.44
C SER A 115 -13.72 32.83 8.92
N ARG A 116 -14.41 33.83 8.35
CA ARG A 116 -14.69 34.12 6.93
C ARG A 116 -13.49 34.28 5.96
N LEU A 117 -12.34 33.68 6.21
CA LEU A 117 -11.17 33.77 5.34
C LEU A 117 -10.61 32.40 5.03
N LEU A 118 -10.31 32.22 3.75
CA LEU A 118 -9.59 31.12 3.09
C LEU A 118 -8.16 30.98 3.64
N GLY A 119 -8.02 30.82 4.95
CA GLY A 119 -6.80 30.64 5.70
C GLY A 119 -6.96 29.42 6.60
N ASN A 120 -6.03 28.48 6.43
CA ASN A 120 -5.71 27.40 7.38
C ASN A 120 -6.38 26.02 7.22
N ILE A 121 -6.53 25.53 6.00
CA ILE A 121 -6.43 24.07 5.74
C ILE A 121 -5.15 23.47 6.41
N SER A 122 -4.11 24.29 6.56
CA SER A 122 -2.87 24.00 7.29
C SER A 122 -3.08 23.60 8.77
N ASP A 123 -4.10 24.13 9.46
CA ASP A 123 -4.31 23.84 10.89
C ASP A 123 -4.84 22.41 11.10
N VAL A 124 -5.69 21.90 10.20
CA VAL A 124 -6.10 20.48 10.20
C VAL A 124 -4.88 19.59 10.06
N CYS A 125 -4.00 19.89 9.09
CA CYS A 125 -2.78 19.13 8.87
C CYS A 125 -1.87 19.16 10.09
N LYS A 126 -1.72 20.32 10.76
CA LYS A 126 -0.85 20.47 11.93
C LYS A 126 -1.41 19.77 13.16
N ASN A 127 -2.69 20.01 13.47
CA ASN A 127 -3.33 19.57 14.70
C ASN A 127 -3.67 18.08 14.66
N CYS A 128 -4.07 17.56 13.50
CA CYS A 128 -4.48 16.16 13.35
C CYS A 128 -3.38 15.23 12.82
N ASN A 129 -2.16 15.74 12.56
CA ASN A 129 -1.03 14.94 12.06
C ASN A 129 -0.75 13.70 12.92
N VAL A 130 -0.71 13.91 14.24
CA VAL A 130 -0.37 12.85 15.19
C VAL A 130 -1.42 11.75 15.16
N THR A 131 -2.70 12.13 15.19
CA THR A 131 -3.83 11.18 15.14
C THR A 131 -3.87 10.44 13.80
N TYR A 132 -3.72 11.15 12.68
CA TYR A 132 -3.66 10.55 11.35
C TYR A 132 -2.48 9.56 11.21
N LYS A 133 -1.29 9.92 11.70
CA LYS A 133 -0.13 9.02 11.70
C LYS A 133 -0.38 7.75 12.49
N LYS A 134 -0.94 7.86 13.72
CA LYS A 134 -1.31 6.68 14.52
C LYS A 134 -2.27 5.76 13.78
N LEU A 135 -3.29 6.31 13.13
CA LEU A 135 -4.24 5.54 12.32
C LEU A 135 -3.55 4.85 11.13
N ASN A 136 -2.68 5.57 10.40
CA ASN A 136 -1.95 5.02 9.27
C ASN A 136 -0.96 3.93 9.69
N ASP A 137 -0.28 4.10 10.81
CA ASP A 137 0.66 3.13 11.36
C ASP A 137 -0.07 1.87 11.82
N MET A 138 -1.25 2.02 12.45
CA MET A 138 -2.12 0.90 12.80
C MET A 138 -2.56 0.12 11.56
N TYR A 139 -3.01 0.81 10.51
CA TYR A 139 -3.37 0.18 9.24
C TYR A 139 -2.20 -0.62 8.64
N ASN A 140 -1.02 0.00 8.58
CA ASN A 140 0.19 -0.64 8.04
C ASN A 140 0.60 -1.85 8.89
N SER A 141 0.45 -1.78 10.21
CA SER A 141 0.71 -2.91 11.11
C SER A 141 -0.25 -4.06 10.83
N MET A 142 -1.55 -3.79 10.71
CA MET A 142 -2.56 -4.81 10.39
C MET A 142 -2.29 -5.47 9.03
N GLN A 143 -1.89 -4.67 8.02
CA GLN A 143 -1.56 -5.20 6.70
C GLN A 143 -0.28 -6.04 6.70
N LYS A 144 0.72 -5.71 7.52
CA LYS A 144 1.93 -6.52 7.67
C LYS A 144 1.63 -7.85 8.35
N SER A 145 0.94 -7.82 9.49
CA SER A 145 0.59 -9.03 10.23
C SER A 145 -0.23 -10.00 9.37
N GLY A 146 -1.17 -9.51 8.57
CA GLY A 146 -1.94 -10.39 7.68
C GLY A 146 -1.14 -10.99 6.51
N LYS A 147 -0.12 -10.29 6.01
CA LYS A 147 0.79 -10.82 4.98
C LYS A 147 1.74 -11.91 5.48
N GLU A 148 2.03 -11.93 6.78
CA GLU A 148 2.86 -12.98 7.39
C GLU A 148 2.07 -14.31 7.49
N ASP A 149 0.75 -14.23 7.60
CA ASP A 149 -0.15 -15.39 7.72
C ASP A 149 -0.58 -15.99 6.37
N GLU A 150 -0.54 -15.22 5.26
CA GLU A 150 -0.96 -15.69 3.93
C GLU A 150 0.19 -15.60 2.90
N SER A 151 0.55 -16.75 2.31
CA SER A 151 1.64 -16.88 1.33
C SER A 151 1.35 -16.16 0.00
N GLU A 152 2.19 -15.18 -0.33
CA GLU A 152 2.46 -14.55 -1.65
C GLU A 152 1.32 -13.91 -2.47
N GLU A 153 0.04 -14.07 -2.13
CA GLU A 153 -1.05 -13.31 -2.77
C GLU A 153 -1.26 -11.91 -2.16
N GLU A 154 -1.95 -11.03 -2.91
CA GLU A 154 -2.30 -9.67 -2.48
C GLU A 154 -3.26 -9.73 -1.28
N PHE A 155 -2.71 -9.77 -0.07
CA PHE A 155 -3.51 -9.77 1.16
C PHE A 155 -4.30 -8.46 1.29
N HIS A 156 -5.62 -8.57 1.25
CA HIS A 156 -6.56 -7.49 1.50
C HIS A 156 -7.05 -7.51 2.94
N LEU A 157 -7.16 -6.34 3.56
CA LEU A 157 -7.83 -6.23 4.86
C LEU A 157 -9.35 -6.34 4.67
N CYS A 158 -10.10 -6.45 5.76
CA CYS A 158 -11.56 -6.41 5.65
C CYS A 158 -12.03 -5.06 5.08
N ILE A 159 -13.08 -5.10 4.27
CA ILE A 159 -13.54 -3.94 3.49
C ILE A 159 -13.88 -2.71 4.35
N ASP A 160 -14.39 -2.91 5.57
CA ASP A 160 -14.71 -1.83 6.50
C ASP A 160 -13.46 -1.01 6.87
N VAL A 161 -12.32 -1.68 7.04
CA VAL A 161 -11.03 -1.05 7.37
C VAL A 161 -10.43 -0.37 6.13
N GLU A 162 -10.47 -1.04 4.98
CA GLU A 162 -9.96 -0.50 3.72
C GLU A 162 -10.72 0.75 3.27
N ASP A 163 -12.06 0.73 3.31
CA ASP A 163 -12.89 1.89 2.95
C ASP A 163 -12.66 3.07 3.90
N ALA A 164 -12.64 2.81 5.22
CA ALA A 164 -12.36 3.85 6.21
C ALA A 164 -10.98 4.49 6.00
N MET A 165 -9.94 3.68 5.72
CA MET A 165 -8.61 4.21 5.46
C MET A 165 -8.53 4.94 4.12
N ASN A 166 -9.21 4.45 3.09
CA ASN A 166 -9.25 5.10 1.77
C ASN A 166 -9.93 6.47 1.84
N ILE A 167 -11.06 6.57 2.56
CA ILE A 167 -11.75 7.85 2.84
C ILE A 167 -10.81 8.79 3.59
N THR A 168 -10.17 8.31 4.66
CA THR A 168 -9.25 9.12 5.47
C THR A 168 -8.08 9.63 4.63
N ARG A 169 -7.45 8.77 3.82
CA ARG A 169 -6.34 9.15 2.94
C ARG A 169 -6.78 10.16 1.88
N ARG A 170 -7.95 9.98 1.27
CA ARG A 170 -8.50 10.94 0.29
C ARG A 170 -8.77 12.30 0.94
N LEU A 171 -9.32 12.33 2.14
CA LEU A 171 -9.51 13.57 2.90
C LEU A 171 -8.15 14.24 3.17
N TRP A 172 -7.19 13.48 3.70
CA TRP A 172 -5.87 13.98 4.05
C TRP A 172 -5.07 14.52 2.84
N SER A 173 -5.01 13.76 1.74
CA SER A 173 -4.17 14.11 0.59
C SER A 173 -4.88 15.02 -0.41
N THR A 174 -6.16 14.78 -0.70
CA THR A 174 -6.84 15.47 -1.80
C THR A 174 -7.67 16.64 -1.29
N SER A 175 -8.38 16.46 -0.17
CA SER A 175 -9.27 17.51 0.35
C SER A 175 -8.51 18.54 1.17
N PHE A 176 -7.58 18.09 2.03
CA PHE A 176 -6.78 18.97 2.88
C PHE A 176 -5.37 19.22 2.34
N ASN A 177 -4.92 18.49 1.31
CA ASN A 177 -3.59 18.65 0.73
C ASN A 177 -2.44 18.61 1.76
N CYS A 178 -2.60 17.79 2.80
CA CYS A 178 -1.65 17.66 3.90
C CYS A 178 -0.46 16.74 3.57
N SER A 179 -0.40 16.17 2.37
CA SER A 179 0.71 15.34 1.94
C SER A 179 1.96 16.19 1.74
N VAL A 180 2.90 16.06 2.66
CA VAL A 180 4.22 16.69 2.54
C VAL A 180 5.03 15.89 1.54
N HIS A 181 5.25 16.44 0.34
CA HIS A 181 6.24 15.92 -0.58
C HIS A 181 7.62 16.34 -0.08
N TYR A 182 8.40 15.38 0.44
CA TYR A 182 9.81 15.63 0.70
C TYR A 182 10.51 15.78 -0.66
N SER A 183 10.92 17.00 -1.00
CA SER A 183 11.53 17.30 -2.29
C SER A 183 13.00 16.84 -2.30
N ASP A 184 13.21 15.53 -2.43
CA ASP A 184 14.52 14.93 -2.74
C ASP A 184 14.95 15.15 -4.20
N THR A 185 14.40 16.17 -4.85
CA THR A 185 14.69 16.50 -6.24
C THR A 185 16.15 16.88 -6.43
N VAL A 186 16.74 17.59 -5.47
CA VAL A 186 18.13 18.08 -5.57
C VAL A 186 19.15 16.93 -5.48
N PRO A 187 19.13 16.03 -4.47
CA PRO A 187 20.04 14.89 -4.45
C PRO A 187 19.86 13.95 -5.65
N MET A 188 18.61 13.69 -6.07
CA MET A 188 18.31 12.83 -7.22
C MET A 188 18.89 13.40 -8.52
N ILE A 189 18.64 14.68 -8.82
CA ILE A 189 19.17 15.33 -10.02
C ILE A 189 20.71 15.33 -10.02
N ALA A 190 21.34 15.58 -8.86
CA ALA A 190 22.80 15.58 -8.74
C ALA A 190 23.40 14.19 -9.04
N VAL A 191 22.84 13.13 -8.46
CA VAL A 191 23.31 11.75 -8.68
C VAL A 191 23.09 11.31 -10.12
N SER A 192 21.89 11.56 -10.67
CA SER A 192 21.58 11.22 -12.07
C SER A 192 22.48 11.95 -13.06
N SER A 193 22.73 13.25 -12.83
CA SER A 193 23.63 14.05 -13.66
C SER A 193 25.06 13.50 -13.62
N PHE A 194 25.59 13.22 -12.43
CA PHE A 194 26.94 12.68 -12.28
C PHE A 194 27.13 11.37 -13.05
N ILE A 195 26.19 10.44 -12.94
CA ILE A 195 26.23 9.15 -13.67
C ILE A 195 26.23 9.37 -15.19
N LEU A 196 25.45 10.32 -15.70
CA LEU A 196 25.39 10.65 -17.14
C LEU A 196 26.69 11.30 -17.67
N PHE A 197 27.45 12.00 -16.83
CA PHE A 197 28.72 12.61 -17.23
C PHE A 197 29.89 11.62 -17.27
N LEU A 198 29.82 10.51 -16.51
CA LEU A 198 30.90 9.52 -16.46
C LEU A 198 31.28 8.93 -17.84
N PRO A 199 30.33 8.50 -18.70
CA PRO A 199 30.65 8.03 -20.06
C PRO A 199 31.34 9.09 -20.91
N VAL A 200 30.89 10.35 -20.84
CA VAL A 200 31.47 11.44 -21.63
C VAL A 200 32.93 11.66 -21.25
N VAL A 201 33.22 11.73 -19.95
CA VAL A 201 34.58 11.88 -19.43
C VAL A 201 35.45 10.66 -19.81
N PHE A 202 34.89 9.45 -19.72
CA PHE A 202 35.60 8.22 -20.10
C PHE A 202 35.95 8.20 -21.60
N TYR A 203 35.03 8.59 -22.48
CA TYR A 203 35.29 8.64 -23.92
C TYR A 203 36.31 9.72 -24.29
N LEU A 204 36.20 10.91 -23.71
CA LEU A 204 37.14 12.01 -23.95
C LEU A 204 38.55 11.69 -23.46
N SER A 205 38.67 11.13 -22.24
CA SER A 205 39.97 10.70 -21.69
C SER A 205 40.60 9.58 -22.53
N SER A 206 39.82 8.58 -22.95
CA SER A 206 40.29 7.52 -23.86
C SER A 206 40.76 8.06 -25.21
N PHE A 207 40.04 9.03 -25.79
CA PHE A 207 40.40 9.66 -27.06
C PHE A 207 41.71 10.46 -26.98
N LEU A 208 41.87 11.28 -25.93
CA LEU A 208 43.09 12.05 -25.70
C LEU A 208 44.30 11.13 -25.46
N HIS A 209 44.14 10.09 -24.65
CA HIS A 209 45.20 9.12 -24.37
C HIS A 209 45.62 8.33 -25.62
N SER A 210 44.66 7.97 -26.49
CA SER A 210 44.93 7.32 -27.79
C SER A 210 45.73 8.23 -28.74
N LYS A 211 45.39 9.52 -28.82
CA LYS A 211 46.14 10.51 -29.60
C LYS A 211 47.56 10.73 -29.06
N GLN A 212 47.75 10.71 -27.75
CA GLN A 212 49.07 10.83 -27.14
C GLN A 212 49.94 9.59 -27.41
N LYS A 213 49.37 8.38 -27.35
CA LYS A 213 50.08 7.12 -27.66
C LYS A 213 50.49 7.01 -29.14
N LYS A 214 49.69 7.56 -30.07
CA LYS A 214 50.06 7.68 -31.50
C LYS A 214 51.24 8.63 -31.76
N ARG A 215 51.52 9.60 -30.87
CA ARG A 215 52.70 10.50 -30.98
C ARG A 215 53.96 9.99 -30.27
N ILE A 216 53.87 8.92 -29.48
CA ILE A 216 55.01 8.34 -28.72
C ILE A 216 55.63 7.13 -29.45
N LEU A 217 54.99 6.60 -30.50
CA LEU A 217 55.55 5.54 -31.36
C LEU A 217 56.28 6.13 -32.58
N MET A 218 57.42 6.77 -32.33
CA MET A 218 58.53 6.89 -33.29
C MET A 218 59.76 6.26 -32.60
N PRO A 219 60.55 5.41 -33.26
CA PRO A 219 61.53 4.57 -32.57
C PRO A 219 62.70 5.42 -32.08
N CYS A 220 62.79 5.63 -30.76
CA CYS A 220 64.01 6.15 -30.17
C CYS A 220 65.02 4.99 -30.10
N LYS A 221 66.10 5.07 -30.88
CA LYS A 221 67.23 4.14 -30.79
C LYS A 221 67.90 4.29 -29.41
N PHE A 222 68.07 3.17 -28.73
CA PHE A 222 68.82 3.06 -27.47
C PHE A 222 70.32 3.26 -27.71
N VAL A 223 70.96 4.13 -26.93
CA VAL A 223 72.41 4.07 -26.65
C VAL A 223 72.58 4.07 -25.14
N PHE A 224 73.27 3.04 -24.65
CA PHE A 224 73.53 2.73 -23.25
C PHE A 224 74.91 3.28 -22.87
N SER A 225 75.05 4.05 -21.78
CA SER A 225 76.30 4.05 -20.99
C SER A 225 76.16 4.69 -19.60
N PHE A 226 76.36 3.84 -18.59
CA PHE A 226 77.02 4.02 -17.29
C PHE A 226 76.75 5.27 -16.42
N LEU A 227 75.95 5.06 -15.34
CA LEU A 227 76.32 5.07 -13.90
C LEU A 227 75.11 5.45 -13.03
N PHE A 228 74.71 4.53 -12.14
CA PHE A 228 73.69 4.67 -11.09
C PHE A 228 74.12 5.67 -9.99
N PRO A 229 73.24 6.08 -9.04
CA PRO A 229 71.78 6.19 -9.07
C PRO A 229 71.30 7.60 -8.66
N PHE A 230 69.98 7.76 -8.64
CA PHE A 230 69.25 8.90 -8.08
C PHE A 230 69.09 10.14 -8.97
N ILE A 231 67.82 10.28 -9.38
CA ILE A 231 67.13 11.50 -9.79
C ILE A 231 67.44 11.96 -11.22
N LYS A 232 66.56 11.57 -12.15
CA LYS A 232 66.36 12.22 -13.47
C LYS A 232 64.88 12.05 -13.84
N THR A 233 64.23 13.03 -14.47
CA THR A 233 64.68 13.59 -15.75
C THR A 233 64.23 15.05 -15.91
N LEU A 234 65.20 15.97 -16.01
CA LEU A 234 65.02 17.28 -16.61
C LEU A 234 65.14 17.09 -18.13
N VAL A 235 64.08 17.42 -18.88
CA VAL A 235 64.07 17.40 -20.34
C VAL A 235 64.40 18.81 -20.84
N ILE A 236 65.57 18.95 -21.46
CA ILE A 236 65.94 20.15 -22.25
C ILE A 236 66.02 19.71 -23.71
N CYS A 237 65.13 20.23 -24.55
CA CYS A 237 65.25 20.14 -26.01
C CYS A 237 65.63 21.52 -26.54
N SER A 238 66.90 21.68 -26.91
CA SER A 238 67.42 22.85 -27.61
C SER A 238 67.11 22.73 -29.11
N GLY A 239 66.38 23.69 -29.67
CA GLY A 239 66.27 23.89 -31.11
C GLY A 239 67.31 24.93 -31.55
N SER A 240 68.26 24.53 -32.39
CA SER A 240 69.20 25.43 -33.07
C SER A 240 68.64 25.76 -34.45
N PHE A 241 68.54 27.05 -34.76
CA PHE A 241 68.16 27.57 -36.08
C PHE A 241 69.38 27.59 -37.02
N ALA A 242 69.10 27.41 -38.31
CA ALA A 242 69.95 27.42 -39.51
C ALA A 242 70.44 26.04 -39.98
#